data_AF-A0A957L244-F1
#
_entry.id   AF-A0A957L244-F1
#
_cell.length_a   1.000
_cell.length_b   1.000
_cell.length_c   1.000
_cell.angle_alpha   90.00
_cell.angle_beta   90.00
_cell.angle_gamma   90.00
#
_symmetry.space_group_name_H-M   'P 1'
#
loop_
_entity.id
_entity.type
_entity.pdbx_description
1 polymer ?
#
loop_
_entity_poly.entity_id
_entity_poly.type
_entity_poly.pdbx_seq_one_letter_code
_entity_poly.pdbx_strand_id
1 'polypeptide(L)'
;MSDSISNASPDTAAEARRSRAILIALMFPTLAIVMNGSMFGVALPTIRDEFLIPADTASWLAIAFSLPFMMLMPLYGRLGDELGKARLLILGVVLYAAGSTLALLANGLPLLFLGRVVQGAGSAGITPLSMAIIAERFPESVRGRAMGTWNSIAPASSIFAPTIAGYLVDHLG
;
A
#
# COMPACT_ATOMS: atom_id res chain seq x y z
N MET A 1 -0.66 -9.11 -45.12
CA MET A 1 -0.65 -9.47 -43.68
C MET A 1 -0.05 -8.35 -42.81
N SER A 2 -0.16 -7.08 -43.24
CA SER A 2 0.38 -5.88 -42.56
C SER A 2 -0.67 -4.92 -42.02
N ASP A 3 -1.96 -5.13 -42.33
CA ASP A 3 -2.97 -4.07 -42.19
C ASP A 3 -3.77 -4.14 -40.89
N SER A 4 -3.50 -5.13 -40.01
CA SER A 4 -4.21 -5.27 -38.74
C SER A 4 -3.67 -4.36 -37.62
N ILE A 5 -2.57 -3.64 -37.83
CA ILE A 5 -2.03 -2.68 -36.85
C ILE A 5 -2.61 -1.26 -37.05
N SER A 6 -3.26 -0.99 -38.19
CA SER A 6 -3.64 0.39 -38.57
C SER A 6 -5.02 0.86 -38.08
N ASN A 7 -5.82 0.05 -37.37
CA ASN A 7 -7.20 0.45 -37.05
C ASN A 7 -7.66 0.09 -35.63
N ALA A 8 -6.84 0.39 -34.62
CA ALA A 8 -7.39 0.60 -33.28
C ALA A 8 -8.14 1.94 -33.32
N SER A 9 -9.47 1.92 -33.20
CA SER A 9 -10.26 3.16 -33.13
C SER A 9 -9.72 4.03 -31.98
N PRO A 10 -9.73 5.37 -32.09
CA PRO A 10 -9.24 6.27 -31.03
C PRO A 10 -9.78 5.93 -29.63
N ASP A 11 -11.00 5.38 -29.58
CA ASP A 11 -11.69 4.91 -28.37
C ASP A 11 -10.94 3.75 -27.68
N THR A 12 -10.49 2.75 -28.44
CA THR A 12 -9.79 1.56 -27.87
C THR A 12 -8.42 1.92 -27.28
N ALA A 13 -7.69 2.83 -27.92
CA ALA A 13 -6.39 3.29 -27.42
C ALA A 13 -6.53 4.17 -26.17
N ALA A 14 -7.57 5.01 -26.11
CA ALA A 14 -7.89 5.82 -24.93
C ALA A 14 -8.33 4.95 -23.75
N GLU A 15 -9.17 3.93 -23.99
CA GLU A 15 -9.66 3.00 -22.97
C GLU A 15 -8.53 2.12 -22.40
N ALA A 16 -7.62 1.64 -23.25
CA ALA A 16 -6.43 0.92 -22.82
C ALA A 16 -5.50 1.78 -21.95
N ARG A 17 -5.30 3.06 -22.33
CA ARG A 17 -4.49 4.02 -21.56
C ARG A 17 -5.13 4.30 -20.19
N ARG A 18 -6.45 4.46 -20.14
CA ARG A 18 -7.20 4.68 -18.91
C ARG A 18 -7.14 3.46 -17.98
N SER A 19 -7.34 2.26 -18.52
CA SER A 19 -7.21 1.00 -17.76
C SER A 19 -5.81 0.84 -17.17
N ARG A 20 -4.76 1.13 -17.96
CA ARG A 20 -3.38 1.11 -17.47
C ARG A 20 -3.14 2.15 -16.37
N ALA A 21 -3.68 3.36 -16.52
CA ALA A 21 -3.57 4.40 -15.50
C ALA A 21 -4.25 3.99 -14.18
N ILE A 22 -5.43 3.37 -14.25
CA ILE A 22 -6.13 2.83 -13.08
C ILE A 22 -5.27 1.77 -12.40
N LEU A 23 -4.73 0.81 -13.16
CA LEU A 23 -3.85 -0.22 -12.57
C LEU A 23 -2.66 0.40 -11.86
N ILE A 24 -1.93 1.32 -12.50
CA ILE A 24 -0.79 1.99 -11.88
C ILE A 24 -1.21 2.73 -10.60
N ALA A 25 -2.34 3.43 -10.62
CA ALA A 25 -2.87 4.16 -9.46
C ALA A 25 -3.25 3.24 -8.29
N LEU A 26 -3.63 1.99 -8.56
CA LEU A 26 -3.90 0.97 -7.53
C LEU A 26 -2.62 0.26 -7.08
N MET A 27 -1.63 0.09 -7.96
CA MET A 27 -0.39 -0.61 -7.65
C MET A 27 0.55 0.23 -6.79
N PHE A 28 0.66 1.52 -7.06
CA PHE A 28 1.58 2.42 -6.35
C PHE A 28 1.35 2.47 -4.83
N PRO A 29 0.12 2.72 -4.31
CA PRO A 29 -0.10 2.73 -2.87
C PRO A 29 0.08 1.34 -2.23
N THR A 30 -0.30 0.27 -2.92
CA THR A 30 -0.06 -1.10 -2.43
C THR A 30 1.43 -1.40 -2.27
N LEU A 31 2.25 -0.98 -3.25
CA LEU A 31 3.71 -1.12 -3.19
C LEU A 31 4.27 -0.44 -1.93
N ALA A 32 3.83 0.80 -1.66
CA ALA A 32 4.29 1.56 -0.50
C ALA A 32 3.99 0.84 0.82
N ILE A 33 2.80 0.25 0.97
CA ILE A 33 2.40 -0.47 2.19
C ILE A 33 3.23 -1.73 2.39
N VAL A 34 3.40 -2.53 1.34
CA VAL A 34 4.14 -3.80 1.42
C VAL A 34 5.62 -3.52 1.71
N MET A 35 6.21 -2.52 1.05
CA MET A 35 7.57 -2.07 1.36
C MET A 35 7.70 -1.60 2.80
N ASN A 36 6.79 -0.78 3.30
CA ASN A 36 6.83 -0.27 4.66
C ASN A 36 6.81 -1.37 5.72
N GLY A 37 5.98 -2.40 5.54
CA GLY A 37 5.96 -3.55 6.45
C GLY A 37 7.32 -4.25 6.55
N SER A 38 7.98 -4.46 5.40
CA SER A 38 9.31 -5.08 5.35
C SER A 38 10.41 -4.15 5.88
N MET A 39 10.42 -2.88 5.45
CA MET A 39 11.39 -1.87 5.88
C MET A 39 11.36 -1.66 7.39
N PHE A 40 10.17 -1.58 7.97
CA PHE A 40 10.02 -1.44 9.41
C PHE A 40 10.59 -2.65 10.16
N GLY A 41 10.42 -3.87 9.63
CA GLY A 41 11.01 -5.07 10.22
C GLY A 41 12.54 -5.02 10.27
N VAL A 42 13.17 -4.45 9.24
CA VAL A 42 14.63 -4.25 9.17
C VAL A 42 15.09 -3.11 10.09
N ALA A 43 14.32 -2.02 10.18
CA ALA A 43 14.66 -0.86 10.99
C ALA A 43 14.35 -1.04 12.50
N LEU A 44 13.51 -2.01 12.87
CA LEU A 44 13.05 -2.19 14.25
C LEU A 44 14.20 -2.35 15.28
N PRO A 45 15.29 -3.12 15.00
CA PRO A 45 16.43 -3.18 15.91
C PRO A 45 17.11 -1.81 16.10
N THR A 46 17.30 -1.04 15.03
CA THR A 46 17.87 0.32 15.08
C THR A 46 17.00 1.26 15.90
N ILE A 47 15.69 1.29 15.63
CA ILE A 47 14.69 2.05 16.41
C ILE A 47 14.77 1.63 17.88
N ARG A 48 14.95 0.33 18.15
CA ARG A 48 15.04 -0.18 19.53
C ARG A 48 16.24 0.39 20.27
N ASP A 49 17.39 0.37 19.62
CA ASP A 49 18.65 0.80 20.21
C ASP A 49 18.72 2.33 20.33
N GLU A 50 18.13 3.09 19.38
CA GLU A 50 18.06 4.56 19.42
C GLU A 50 17.13 5.07 20.53
N PHE A 51 15.92 4.52 20.64
CA PHE A 51 14.95 4.93 21.67
C PHE A 51 15.12 4.19 23.00
N LEU A 52 16.15 3.34 23.13
CA LEU A 52 16.43 2.51 24.31
C LEU A 52 15.20 1.74 24.82
N ILE A 53 14.38 1.22 23.89
CA ILE A 53 13.12 0.57 24.24
C ILE A 53 13.30 -0.90 24.60
N PRO A 54 12.60 -1.39 25.63
CA PRO A 54 12.58 -2.81 25.94
C PRO A 54 11.84 -3.60 24.83
N ALA A 55 12.20 -4.88 24.71
CA ALA A 55 11.76 -5.74 23.60
C ALA A 55 10.23 -5.93 23.52
N ASP A 56 9.55 -5.84 24.67
CA ASP A 56 8.09 -5.85 24.76
C ASP A 56 7.48 -4.62 24.08
N THR A 57 8.05 -3.44 24.29
CA THR A 57 7.61 -2.18 23.70
C THR A 57 7.83 -2.16 22.19
N ALA A 58 8.97 -2.69 21.73
CA ALA A 58 9.23 -2.87 20.29
C ALA A 58 8.21 -3.82 19.63
N SER A 59 7.80 -4.88 20.33
CA SER A 59 6.75 -5.79 19.87
C SER A 59 5.40 -5.10 19.77
N TRP A 60 5.03 -4.30 20.77
CA TRP A 60 3.82 -3.48 20.74
C TRP A 60 3.82 -2.46 19.62
N LEU A 61 4.99 -1.89 19.29
CA LEU A 61 5.11 -0.94 18.19
C LEU A 61 4.87 -1.59 16.82
N ALA A 62 5.26 -2.85 16.65
CA ALA A 62 4.90 -3.62 15.45
C ALA A 62 3.38 -3.90 15.40
N ILE A 63 2.78 -4.25 16.55
CA ILE A 63 1.35 -4.52 16.69
C ILE A 63 0.50 -3.26 16.45
N ALA A 64 1.00 -2.07 16.78
CA ALA A 64 0.31 -0.79 16.60
C ALA A 64 -0.13 -0.52 15.15
N PHE A 65 0.58 -1.08 14.17
CA PHE A 65 0.16 -1.06 12.77
C PHE A 65 -0.85 -2.16 12.46
N SER A 66 -0.56 -3.40 12.87
CA SER A 66 -1.33 -4.58 12.48
C SER A 66 -2.74 -4.60 13.07
N LEU A 67 -2.93 -4.16 14.33
CA LEU A 67 -4.25 -4.13 14.97
C LEU A 67 -5.28 -3.30 14.20
N PRO A 68 -5.07 -2.00 13.95
CA PRO A 68 -6.05 -1.21 13.19
C PRO A 68 -6.19 -1.72 11.77
N PHE A 69 -5.12 -2.22 11.14
CA PHE A 69 -5.19 -2.84 9.82
C PHE A 69 -6.19 -4.00 9.80
N MET A 70 -6.05 -4.96 10.73
CA MET A 70 -6.92 -6.13 10.82
C MET A 70 -8.36 -5.78 11.19
N MET A 71 -8.56 -4.85 12.12
CA MET A 71 -9.90 -4.45 12.58
C MET A 71 -10.68 -3.65 11.53
N LEU A 72 -9.99 -2.79 10.78
CA LEU A 72 -10.65 -1.88 9.83
C LEU A 72 -10.80 -2.48 8.43
N MET A 73 -10.03 -3.49 8.07
CA MET A 73 -10.12 -4.14 6.75
C MET A 73 -11.57 -4.56 6.38
N PRO A 74 -12.34 -5.27 7.23
CA PRO A 74 -13.73 -5.59 6.92
C PRO A 74 -14.63 -4.34 6.84
N LEU A 75 -14.35 -3.31 7.65
CA LEU A 75 -15.11 -2.07 7.65
C LEU A 75 -14.94 -1.31 6.33
N TYR A 76 -13.71 -1.20 5.82
CA TYR A 76 -13.45 -0.59 4.52
C TYR A 76 -14.14 -1.32 3.36
N GLY A 77 -14.25 -2.65 3.43
CA GLY A 77 -15.00 -3.43 2.45
C GLY A 77 -16.45 -2.98 2.39
N ARG A 78 -17.12 -2.97 3.55
CA ARG A 78 -18.53 -2.58 3.64
C ARG A 78 -18.77 -1.09 3.30
N LEU A 79 -17.96 -0.19 3.85
CA LEU A 79 -18.06 1.24 3.55
C LEU A 79 -17.73 1.55 2.09
N GLY A 80 -16.87 0.75 1.45
CA GLY A 80 -16.51 0.91 0.05
C GLY A 80 -17.70 0.66 -0.89
N ASP A 81 -18.59 -0.26 -0.52
CA ASP A 81 -19.82 -0.55 -1.26
C ASP A 81 -20.86 0.57 -1.10
N GLU A 82 -20.94 1.20 0.07
CA GLU A 82 -21.92 2.26 0.36
C GLU A 82 -21.45 3.67 -0.10
N LEU A 83 -20.18 4.03 0.13
CA LEU A 83 -19.65 5.40 -0.07
C LEU A 83 -18.81 5.57 -1.35
N GLY A 84 -18.47 4.45 -2.00
CA GLY A 84 -17.69 4.41 -3.23
C GLY A 84 -16.21 4.07 -3.00
N LYS A 85 -15.77 2.99 -3.64
CA LYS A 85 -14.45 2.37 -3.45
C LYS A 85 -13.27 3.29 -3.74
N ALA A 86 -13.34 4.07 -4.82
CA ALA A 86 -12.26 4.97 -5.21
C ALA A 86 -12.06 6.11 -4.19
N ARG A 87 -13.15 6.64 -3.61
CA ARG A 87 -13.07 7.70 -2.59
C ARG A 87 -12.44 7.19 -1.30
N LEU A 88 -12.86 5.99 -0.87
CA LEU A 88 -12.28 5.36 0.31
C LEU A 88 -10.82 4.95 0.11
N LEU A 89 -10.45 4.51 -1.10
CA LEU A 89 -9.06 4.21 -1.41
C LEU A 89 -8.20 5.47 -1.30
N ILE A 90 -8.65 6.60 -1.85
CA ILE A 90 -7.94 7.88 -1.72
C ILE A 90 -7.84 8.29 -0.26
N LEU A 91 -8.91 8.17 0.53
CA LEU A 91 -8.89 8.45 1.97
C LEU A 91 -7.85 7.59 2.69
N GLY A 92 -7.82 6.28 2.42
CA GLY A 92 -6.85 5.35 2.98
C GLY A 92 -5.41 5.73 2.62
N VAL A 93 -5.16 6.13 1.37
CA VAL A 93 -3.85 6.61 0.91
C VAL A 93 -3.43 7.91 1.63
N VAL A 94 -4.35 8.85 1.80
CA VAL A 94 -4.09 10.10 2.52
C VAL A 94 -3.77 9.83 4.00
N LEU A 95 -4.55 8.96 4.65
CA LEU A 95 -4.29 8.55 6.03
C LEU A 95 -2.94 7.84 6.16
N TYR A 96 -2.64 6.94 5.23
CA TYR A 96 -1.36 6.25 5.20
C TYR A 96 -0.20 7.25 5.08
N ALA A 97 -0.27 8.17 4.12
CA ALA A 97 0.74 9.22 3.94
C ALA A 97 0.89 10.10 5.19
N ALA A 98 -0.21 10.51 5.82
CA ALA A 98 -0.19 11.28 7.06
C ALA A 98 0.51 10.50 8.18
N GLY A 99 0.18 9.22 8.35
CA GLY A 99 0.81 8.37 9.35
C GLY A 99 2.31 8.13 9.07
N SER A 100 2.71 8.02 7.80
CA SER A 100 4.12 7.95 7.42
C SER A 100 4.87 9.25 7.72
N THR A 101 4.25 10.41 7.49
CA THR A 101 4.81 11.71 7.88
C THR A 101 4.94 11.84 9.41
N LEU A 102 3.95 11.39 10.17
CA LEU A 102 4.03 11.37 11.64
C LEU A 102 5.18 10.49 12.14
N ALA A 103 5.38 9.31 11.52
CA ALA A 103 6.49 8.43 11.85
C ALA A 103 7.84 9.04 11.47
N LEU A 104 7.94 9.71 10.32
CA LEU A 104 9.16 10.39 9.86
C LEU A 104 9.56 11.55 10.79
N LEU A 105 8.59 12.27 11.34
CA LEU A 105 8.82 13.40 12.25
C LEU A 105 8.84 12.98 13.74
N ALA A 106 8.84 11.68 14.01
CA ALA A 106 8.73 11.17 15.38
C ALA A 106 10.01 11.41 16.18
N ASN A 107 9.95 12.34 17.13
CA ASN A 107 11.03 12.57 18.12
C ASN A 107 10.88 11.71 19.38
N GLY A 108 10.11 10.62 19.30
CA GLY A 108 9.80 9.77 20.45
C GLY A 108 8.72 8.73 20.17
N LEU A 109 8.62 7.76 21.07
CA LEU A 109 7.72 6.62 20.94
C LEU A 109 6.24 6.99 20.78
N PRO A 110 5.66 7.94 21.55
CA PRO A 110 4.23 8.19 21.45
C PRO A 110 3.80 8.64 20.04
N LEU A 111 4.61 9.50 19.41
CA LEU A 111 4.34 9.99 18.06
C LEU A 111 4.57 8.89 17.01
N LEU A 112 5.59 8.05 17.22
CA LEU A 112 5.84 6.89 16.38
C LEU A 112 4.67 5.90 16.45
N PHE A 113 4.19 5.55 17.65
CA PHE A 113 3.01 4.71 17.86
C PHE A 113 1.77 5.29 17.16
N LEU A 114 1.51 6.58 17.33
CA LEU A 114 0.40 7.25 16.66
C LEU A 114 0.53 7.15 15.13
N GLY A 115 1.72 7.41 14.59
CA GLY A 115 1.99 7.25 13.17
C GLY A 115 1.75 5.83 12.67
N ARG A 116 2.08 4.80 13.46
CA ARG A 116 1.84 3.39 13.11
C ARG A 116 0.35 3.05 13.12
N VAL A 117 -0.40 3.53 14.11
CA VAL A 117 -1.85 3.34 14.18
C VAL A 117 -2.54 3.98 12.97
N VAL A 118 -2.17 5.22 12.65
CA VAL A 118 -2.73 5.97 11.50
C VAL A 118 -2.36 5.29 10.18
N GLN A 119 -1.11 4.82 10.02
CA GLN A 119 -0.71 4.04 8.84
C GLN A 119 -1.54 2.76 8.70
N GLY A 120 -1.65 1.96 9.76
CA GLY A 120 -2.41 0.72 9.73
C GLY A 120 -3.88 0.96 9.37
N ALA A 121 -4.48 2.01 9.93
CA ALA A 121 -5.85 2.42 9.62
C ALA A 121 -6.03 2.87 8.16
N GLY A 122 -5.07 3.58 7.58
CA GLY A 122 -5.08 3.96 6.17
C GLY A 122 -4.86 2.77 5.23
N SER A 123 -3.96 1.86 5.59
CA SER A 123 -3.61 0.68 4.79
C SER A 123 -4.72 -0.36 4.69
N ALA A 124 -5.60 -0.43 5.70
CA ALA A 124 -6.63 -1.47 5.84
C ALA A 124 -7.53 -1.65 4.60
N GLY A 125 -7.89 -0.54 3.95
CA GLY A 125 -8.78 -0.56 2.78
C GLY A 125 -8.08 -0.76 1.44
N ILE A 126 -6.78 -0.53 1.35
CA ILE A 126 -6.11 -0.36 0.04
C ILE A 126 -6.14 -1.66 -0.78
N THR A 127 -5.82 -2.80 -0.17
CA THR A 127 -5.89 -4.11 -0.83
C THR A 127 -7.30 -4.51 -1.27
N PRO A 128 -8.30 -4.62 -0.37
CA PRO A 128 -9.63 -5.07 -0.76
C PRO A 128 -10.32 -4.11 -1.74
N LEU A 129 -10.17 -2.79 -1.55
CA LEU A 129 -10.75 -1.80 -2.47
C LEU A 129 -10.08 -1.83 -3.84
N SER A 130 -8.76 -2.04 -3.90
CA SER A 130 -8.06 -2.18 -5.19
C SER A 130 -8.58 -3.38 -5.97
N MET A 131 -8.71 -4.53 -5.32
CA MET A 131 -9.23 -5.74 -5.98
C MET A 131 -10.68 -5.55 -6.44
N ALA A 132 -11.50 -4.89 -5.63
CA ALA A 132 -12.89 -4.60 -5.99
C ALA A 132 -13.00 -3.60 -7.15
N ILE A 133 -12.15 -2.55 -7.18
CA ILE A 133 -12.10 -1.61 -8.32
C ILE A 133 -11.64 -2.33 -9.59
N ILE A 134 -10.66 -3.25 -9.51
CA ILE A 134 -10.24 -4.05 -10.66
C ILE A 134 -11.40 -4.92 -11.16
N ALA A 135 -12.13 -5.56 -10.24
CA ALA A 135 -13.28 -6.39 -10.60
C ALA A 135 -14.39 -5.59 -11.32
N GLU A 136 -14.66 -4.38 -10.88
CA GLU A 136 -15.69 -3.50 -11.45
C GLU A 136 -15.28 -2.81 -12.75
N ARG A 137 -14.01 -2.40 -12.88
CA ARG A 137 -13.54 -1.57 -14.00
C ARG A 137 -12.97 -2.38 -15.17
N PHE A 138 -12.58 -3.63 -14.96
CA PHE A 138 -11.97 -4.47 -16.00
C PHE A 138 -12.98 -5.50 -16.54
N PRO A 139 -13.10 -5.63 -17.87
CA PRO A 139 -13.87 -6.69 -18.50
C PRO A 139 -13.42 -8.08 -18.03
N GLU A 140 -14.35 -9.02 -17.95
CA GLU A 140 -14.07 -10.38 -17.43
C GLU A 140 -12.93 -11.07 -18.19
N SER A 141 -12.81 -10.84 -19.50
CA SER A 141 -11.75 -11.40 -20.35
C SER A 141 -10.33 -10.98 -19.98
N VAL A 142 -10.16 -9.80 -19.35
CA VAL A 142 -8.85 -9.26 -18.96
C VAL A 142 -8.69 -9.06 -17.46
N ARG A 143 -9.78 -9.20 -16.68
CA ARG A 143 -9.79 -9.06 -15.21
C ARG A 143 -8.75 -9.95 -14.54
N GLY A 144 -8.63 -11.21 -14.96
CA GLY A 144 -7.63 -12.14 -14.43
C GLY A 144 -6.19 -11.66 -14.64
N ARG A 145 -5.87 -11.12 -15.83
CA ARG A 145 -4.55 -10.53 -16.11
C ARG A 145 -4.30 -9.26 -15.30
N ALA A 146 -5.33 -8.43 -15.11
CA ALA A 146 -5.24 -7.22 -14.31
C ALA A 146 -4.97 -7.55 -12.82
N MET A 147 -5.71 -8.50 -12.25
CA MET A 147 -5.48 -9.00 -10.89
C MET A 147 -4.11 -9.67 -10.76
N GLY A 148 -3.69 -10.46 -11.74
CA GLY A 148 -2.34 -11.06 -11.76
C GLY A 148 -1.23 -10.01 -11.80
N THR A 149 -1.42 -8.94 -12.57
CA THR A 149 -0.48 -7.80 -12.64
C THR A 149 -0.44 -7.03 -11.32
N TRP A 150 -1.59 -6.83 -10.66
CA TRP A 150 -1.64 -6.21 -9.34
C TRP A 150 -0.98 -7.10 -8.26
N ASN A 151 -1.17 -8.42 -8.34
CA ASN A 151 -0.55 -9.37 -7.40
C ASN A 151 0.97 -9.48 -7.54
N SER A 152 1.57 -9.06 -8.67
CA SER A 152 3.03 -9.06 -8.85
C SER A 152 3.76 -8.06 -7.94
N ILE A 153 3.04 -7.11 -7.34
CA ILE A 153 3.61 -6.13 -6.40
C ILE A 153 4.24 -6.82 -5.20
N ALA A 154 3.57 -7.80 -4.60
CA ALA A 154 4.05 -8.45 -3.39
C ALA A 154 5.44 -9.09 -3.58
N PRO A 155 5.68 -9.97 -4.57
CA PRO A 155 7.01 -10.54 -4.79
C PRO A 155 8.03 -9.49 -5.24
N ALA A 156 7.64 -8.50 -6.05
CA ALA A 156 8.55 -7.42 -6.42
C ALA A 156 9.01 -6.62 -5.19
N SER A 157 8.09 -6.31 -4.29
CA SER A 157 8.38 -5.59 -3.04
C SER A 157 9.36 -6.39 -2.18
N SER A 158 9.17 -7.70 -2.02
CA SER A 158 10.04 -8.54 -1.18
C SER A 158 11.50 -8.56 -1.65
N ILE A 159 11.75 -8.35 -2.95
CA ILE A 159 13.11 -8.29 -3.50
C ILE A 159 13.77 -6.94 -3.18
N PHE A 160 13.05 -5.84 -3.40
CA PHE A 160 13.61 -4.50 -3.27
C PHE A 160 13.56 -3.95 -1.83
N ALA A 161 12.56 -4.33 -1.04
CA ALA A 161 12.29 -3.73 0.26
C ALA A 161 13.45 -3.91 1.26
N PRO A 162 14.01 -5.11 1.49
CA PRO A 162 15.12 -5.27 2.44
C PRO A 162 16.38 -4.54 2.01
N THR A 163 16.67 -4.55 0.69
CA THR A 163 17.84 -3.87 0.11
C THR A 163 17.75 -2.37 0.31
N ILE A 164 16.60 -1.76 0.01
CA ILE A 164 16.38 -0.33 0.20
C ILE A 164 16.37 -0.01 1.70
N ALA A 165 15.72 -0.84 2.52
CA ALA A 165 15.68 -0.66 3.97
C ALA A 165 17.09 -0.61 4.58
N GLY A 166 17.91 -1.62 4.29
CA GLY A 166 19.28 -1.70 4.81
C GLY A 166 20.12 -0.51 4.35
N TYR A 167 20.04 -0.13 3.07
CA TYR A 167 20.75 1.04 2.57
C TYR A 167 20.35 2.34 3.30
N LEU A 168 19.05 2.54 3.54
CA LEU A 168 18.54 3.70 4.27
C LEU A 168 19.01 3.68 5.72
N VAL A 169 18.93 2.53 6.40
CA VAL A 169 19.37 2.40 7.80
C VAL A 169 20.87 2.65 7.95
N ASP A 170 21.67 2.09 7.04
CA ASP A 170 23.13 2.23 7.09
C ASP A 170 23.62 3.67 6.85
N HIS A 171 22.88 4.48 6.08
CA HIS A 171 23.33 5.83 5.66
C HIS A 171 22.57 6.98 6.29
N LEU A 172 21.32 6.78 6.69
CA LEU A 172 20.42 7.84 7.19
C LEU A 172 20.01 7.64 8.66
N GLY A 173 20.26 6.46 9.24
CA GLY A 173 19.84 6.10 10.61
C GLY A 173 18.43 5.53 10.64
#